data_AF-Q9VWI4-F1
#
_entry.id   AF-Q9VWI4-F1
#
_cell.length_a   1.000
_cell.length_b   1.000
_cell.length_c   1.000
_cell.angle_alpha   90.00
_cell.angle_beta   90.00
_cell.angle_gamma   90.00
#
_symmetry.space_group_name_H-M   'P 1'
#
loop_
_entity.id
_entity.type
_entity.pdbx_description
1 polymer ?
#
loop_
_entity_poly.entity_id
_entity_poly.type
_entity_poly.pdbx_seq_one_letter_code
_entity_poly.pdbx_strand_id
1 'polypeptide(L)'
;MFRVHCNKCFRHRKTDPAVPFHLTQCRHVICGPCLGQSSLEKNCPLCGQVLKAIQINRDMPTSVANYFADPLRFQQIYRKISKFQADQRASDNLGFYRQLQQLEQNKRQLEGFCKMEAQLNQKVVEEKKRIAELRTYIAYHENAQRMTRRRHSAGERFHTPEFKEAWNTSISTSDKSPSDMPSDSSRRSADLDTQSTRRRSFGSDTKGFRL
;
A
#
# COMPACT_ATOMS: atom_id res chain seq x y z
N MET A 1 9.65 -46.52 6.14
CA MET A 1 10.78 -46.48 5.17
C MET A 1 10.47 -47.40 3.99
N PHE A 2 10.60 -46.91 2.75
CA PHE A 2 10.27 -47.67 1.54
C PHE A 2 11.17 -48.91 1.37
N ARG A 3 10.59 -50.07 1.04
CA ARG A 3 11.34 -51.33 0.82
C ARG A 3 11.76 -51.46 -0.65
N VAL A 4 13.02 -51.15 -0.94
CA VAL A 4 13.61 -51.26 -2.29
C VAL A 4 13.75 -52.74 -2.69
N HIS A 5 13.14 -53.12 -3.80
CA HIS A 5 13.22 -54.44 -4.42
C HIS A 5 13.12 -54.32 -5.94
N CYS A 6 13.54 -55.36 -6.65
CA CYS A 6 13.44 -55.40 -8.11
C CYS A 6 12.01 -55.77 -8.50
N ASN A 7 11.36 -54.98 -9.34
CA ASN A 7 10.00 -55.22 -9.79
C ASN A 7 9.92 -56.39 -10.81
N LYS A 8 11.06 -56.89 -11.31
CA LYS A 8 11.14 -58.06 -12.23
C LYS A 8 11.38 -59.38 -11.48
N CYS A 9 12.36 -59.41 -10.59
CA CYS A 9 12.78 -60.66 -9.91
C CYS A 9 12.53 -60.66 -8.40
N PHE A 10 11.89 -59.61 -7.85
CA PHE A 10 11.57 -59.43 -6.44
C PHE A 10 12.76 -59.48 -5.47
N ARG A 11 14.00 -59.49 -5.97
CA ARG A 11 15.21 -59.42 -5.14
C ARG A 11 15.19 -58.16 -4.28
N HIS A 12 15.31 -58.33 -2.97
CA HIS A 12 15.37 -57.24 -2.00
C HIS A 12 16.80 -56.72 -1.83
N ARG A 13 16.94 -55.39 -1.69
CA ARG A 13 18.25 -54.77 -1.40
C ARG A 13 18.86 -55.23 -0.07
N LYS A 14 18.02 -55.65 0.89
CA LYS A 14 18.48 -56.17 2.19
C LYS A 14 19.18 -57.53 2.09
N THR A 15 18.82 -58.34 1.10
CA THR A 15 19.38 -59.69 0.91
C THR A 15 20.74 -59.65 0.22
N ASP A 16 20.94 -58.69 -0.67
CA ASP A 16 22.16 -58.54 -1.45
C ASP A 16 22.53 -57.04 -1.58
N PRO A 17 23.24 -56.48 -0.59
CA PRO A 17 23.56 -55.05 -0.54
C PRO A 17 24.50 -54.59 -1.66
N ALA A 18 25.26 -55.52 -2.25
CA ALA A 18 26.23 -55.24 -3.31
C ALA A 18 25.55 -55.01 -4.67
N VAL A 19 24.34 -55.54 -4.87
CA VAL A 19 23.62 -55.37 -6.13
C VAL A 19 23.05 -53.94 -6.25
N PRO A 20 23.44 -53.18 -7.28
CA PRO A 20 22.87 -51.86 -7.51
C PRO A 20 21.42 -51.97 -7.98
N PHE A 21 20.58 -51.06 -7.51
CA PHE A 21 19.20 -50.91 -7.98
C PHE A 21 19.10 -49.62 -8.78
N HIS A 22 18.22 -49.61 -9.78
CA HIS A 22 18.00 -48.48 -10.66
C HIS A 22 16.51 -48.15 -10.70
N LEU A 23 16.18 -46.85 -10.65
CA LEU A 23 14.83 -46.35 -10.90
C LEU A 23 14.75 -45.90 -12.35
N THR A 24 13.82 -46.47 -13.09
CA THR A 24 13.54 -46.11 -14.48
C THR A 24 12.61 -44.90 -14.58
N GLN A 25 12.62 -44.19 -15.72
CA GLN A 25 11.69 -43.08 -16.00
C GLN A 25 10.22 -43.53 -15.96
N CYS A 26 9.95 -44.79 -16.31
CA CYS A 26 8.64 -45.42 -16.20
C CYS A 26 8.29 -45.88 -14.77
N ARG A 27 9.09 -45.47 -13.77
CA ARG A 27 8.89 -45.68 -12.33
C ARG A 27 9.02 -47.12 -11.84
N HIS A 28 9.64 -48.00 -12.64
CA HIS A 28 10.02 -49.33 -12.18
C HIS A 28 11.39 -49.33 -11.51
N VAL A 29 11.51 -50.07 -10.40
CA VAL A 29 12.78 -50.34 -9.73
C VAL A 29 13.34 -51.67 -10.24
N ILE A 30 14.58 -51.67 -10.75
CA ILE A 30 15.18 -52.85 -11.39
C ILE A 30 16.61 -53.05 -10.85
N CYS A 31 16.96 -54.28 -10.48
CA CYS A 31 18.33 -54.59 -10.05
C CYS A 31 19.29 -54.65 -11.25
N GLY A 32 20.60 -54.42 -11.01
CA GLY A 32 21.65 -54.46 -12.02
C GLY A 32 21.60 -55.71 -12.92
N PRO A 33 21.45 -56.93 -12.38
CA PRO A 33 21.32 -58.15 -13.18
C PRO A 33 20.12 -58.13 -14.15
N CYS A 34 18.93 -57.72 -13.69
CA CYS A 34 17.75 -57.65 -14.54
C CYS A 34 17.85 -56.51 -15.57
N LEU A 35 18.54 -55.42 -15.23
CA LEU A 35 18.79 -54.31 -16.14
C LEU A 35 19.75 -54.72 -17.25
N GLY A 36 20.85 -55.40 -16.91
CA GLY A 36 21.85 -55.90 -17.87
C GLY A 36 21.29 -56.95 -18.84
N GLN A 37 20.33 -57.78 -18.40
CA GLN A 37 19.61 -58.68 -19.31
C GLN A 37 18.75 -57.94 -20.35
N SER A 38 18.37 -56.69 -20.06
CA SER A 38 17.45 -55.89 -20.89
C SER A 38 18.18 -54.86 -21.75
N SER A 39 19.49 -54.73 -21.60
CA SER A 39 20.28 -53.69 -22.28
C SER A 39 20.39 -53.89 -23.79
N LEU A 40 20.07 -55.09 -24.32
CA LEU A 40 20.05 -55.32 -25.76
C LEU A 40 18.98 -54.47 -26.47
N GLU A 41 17.81 -54.30 -25.87
CA GLU A 41 16.68 -53.61 -26.53
C GLU A 41 16.58 -52.12 -26.15
N LYS A 42 17.44 -51.64 -25.22
CA LYS A 42 17.33 -50.31 -24.61
C LYS A 42 15.91 -49.98 -24.13
N ASN A 43 15.15 -51.00 -23.71
CA ASN A 43 13.76 -50.89 -23.25
C ASN A 43 13.64 -51.40 -21.82
N CYS A 44 12.64 -50.88 -21.10
CA CYS A 44 12.30 -51.35 -19.78
C CYS A 44 11.77 -52.80 -19.86
N PRO A 45 12.33 -53.75 -19.10
CA PRO A 45 11.87 -55.15 -19.12
C PRO A 45 10.46 -55.39 -18.57
N LEU A 46 9.79 -54.36 -18.04
CA LEU A 46 8.45 -54.48 -17.46
C LEU A 46 7.37 -53.85 -18.33
N CYS A 47 7.66 -52.73 -19.01
CA CYS A 47 6.66 -52.02 -19.82
C CYS A 47 7.11 -51.69 -21.25
N GLY A 48 8.31 -52.08 -21.66
CA GLY A 48 8.82 -51.83 -23.02
C GLY A 48 9.18 -50.38 -23.34
N GLN A 49 8.94 -49.41 -22.45
CA GLN A 49 9.32 -48.01 -22.67
C GLN A 49 10.83 -47.82 -22.74
N VAL A 50 11.29 -46.83 -23.51
CA VAL A 50 12.71 -46.49 -23.66
C VAL A 50 13.42 -46.37 -22.31
N LEU A 51 14.51 -47.11 -22.15
CA LEU A 51 15.21 -47.27 -20.89
C LEU A 51 16.08 -46.05 -20.59
N LYS A 52 15.57 -45.19 -19.71
CA LYS A 52 16.36 -44.19 -18.98
C LYS A 52 16.25 -44.50 -17.50
N ALA A 53 17.39 -44.73 -16.84
CA ALA A 53 17.42 -45.16 -15.45
C ALA A 53 18.48 -44.39 -14.67
N ILE A 54 18.18 -44.14 -13.40
CA ILE A 54 19.10 -43.52 -12.43
C ILE A 54 19.38 -44.55 -11.36
N GLN A 55 20.65 -44.70 -10.98
CA GLN A 55 21.01 -45.61 -9.89
C GLN A 55 20.48 -45.08 -8.55
N ILE A 56 19.88 -45.96 -7.76
CA ILE A 56 19.38 -45.68 -6.41
C ILE A 56 20.56 -45.74 -5.44
N ASN A 57 21.21 -44.60 -5.23
CA ASN A 57 22.34 -44.42 -4.30
C ASN A 57 22.23 -43.08 -3.53
N ARG A 58 23.25 -42.72 -2.75
CA ARG A 58 23.24 -41.47 -1.96
C ARG A 58 23.36 -40.21 -2.83
N ASP A 59 23.85 -40.36 -4.06
CA ASP A 59 24.15 -39.27 -4.99
C ASP A 59 22.97 -38.96 -5.93
N MET A 60 21.82 -39.64 -5.76
CA MET A 60 20.65 -39.40 -6.60
C MET A 60 20.08 -37.99 -6.37
N PRO A 61 19.52 -37.33 -7.41
CA PRO A 61 18.89 -36.02 -7.25
C PRO A 61 17.82 -36.05 -6.16
N THR A 62 17.75 -35.00 -5.33
CA THR A 62 16.81 -34.93 -4.20
C THR A 62 15.35 -35.10 -4.64
N SER A 63 14.99 -34.58 -5.81
CA SER A 63 13.65 -34.75 -6.40
C SER A 63 13.27 -36.22 -6.60
N VAL A 64 14.25 -37.07 -6.88
CA VAL A 64 14.08 -38.52 -7.03
C VAL A 64 14.19 -39.23 -5.67
N ALA A 65 15.13 -38.81 -4.82
CA ALA A 65 15.29 -39.36 -3.46
C ALA A 65 13.99 -39.25 -2.63
N ASN A 66 13.23 -38.18 -2.85
CA ASN A 66 11.96 -37.93 -2.18
C ASN A 66 10.91 -39.06 -2.37
N TYR A 67 10.95 -39.81 -3.47
CA TYR A 67 10.06 -40.97 -3.67
C TYR A 67 10.30 -42.12 -2.67
N PHE A 68 11.49 -42.18 -2.07
CA PHE A 68 11.87 -43.21 -1.11
C PHE A 68 11.76 -42.75 0.35
N ALA A 69 11.51 -41.46 0.56
CA ALA A 69 11.32 -40.87 1.88
C ALA A 69 9.91 -41.17 2.44
N ASP A 70 9.71 -40.93 3.73
CA ASP A 70 8.40 -41.09 4.37
C ASP A 70 7.41 -40.03 3.84
N PRO A 71 6.27 -40.43 3.23
CA PRO A 71 5.27 -39.50 2.73
C PRO A 71 4.72 -38.55 3.81
N LEU A 72 4.71 -38.96 5.09
CA LEU A 72 4.21 -38.14 6.20
C LEU A 72 5.01 -36.84 6.35
N ARG A 73 6.30 -36.83 6.03
CA ARG A 73 7.13 -35.62 6.07
C ARG A 73 6.63 -34.58 5.07
N PHE A 74 6.31 -34.99 3.84
CA PHE A 74 5.78 -34.07 2.82
C PHE A 74 4.39 -33.57 3.19
N GLN A 75 3.56 -34.41 3.79
CA GLN A 75 2.25 -33.99 4.30
C GLN A 75 2.37 -32.93 5.40
N GLN A 76 3.33 -33.08 6.33
CA GLN A 76 3.60 -32.08 7.36
C GLN A 76 4.08 -30.75 6.77
N ILE A 77 4.99 -30.81 5.78
CA ILE A 77 5.47 -29.62 5.06
C ILE A 77 4.31 -28.94 4.34
N TYR A 78 3.48 -29.69 3.63
CA TYR A 78 2.27 -29.18 2.96
C TYR A 78 1.36 -28.46 3.94
N ARG A 79 1.02 -29.08 5.08
CA ARG A 79 0.18 -28.45 6.12
C ARG A 79 0.77 -27.14 6.64
N LYS A 80 2.08 -27.09 6.89
CA LYS A 80 2.77 -25.87 7.35
C LYS A 80 2.71 -24.76 6.29
N ILE A 81 2.98 -25.09 5.03
CA ILE A 81 2.93 -24.14 3.91
C ILE A 81 1.50 -23.62 3.72
N SER A 82 0.50 -24.51 3.72
CA SER A 82 -0.90 -24.14 3.57
C SER A 82 -1.36 -23.22 4.70
N LYS A 83 -0.99 -23.51 5.95
CA LYS A 83 -1.28 -22.64 7.09
C LYS A 83 -0.62 -21.28 6.94
N PHE A 84 0.67 -21.23 6.64
CA PHE A 84 1.39 -19.98 6.41
C PHE A 84 0.72 -19.13 5.33
N GLN A 85 0.40 -19.71 4.17
CA GLN A 85 -0.26 -18.99 3.09
C GLN A 85 -1.67 -18.51 3.46
N ALA A 86 -2.42 -19.28 4.26
CA ALA A 86 -3.72 -18.85 4.77
C ALA A 86 -3.58 -17.66 5.72
N ASP A 87 -2.62 -17.72 6.64
CA ASP A 87 -2.34 -16.64 7.61
C ASP A 87 -1.88 -15.37 6.87
N GLN A 88 -1.04 -15.49 5.83
CA GLN A 88 -0.63 -14.36 4.98
C GLN A 88 -1.81 -13.72 4.25
N ARG A 89 -2.71 -14.52 3.64
CA ARG A 89 -3.93 -13.99 3.00
C ARG A 89 -4.84 -13.27 3.99
N ALA A 90 -5.01 -13.81 5.20
CA ALA A 90 -5.81 -13.18 6.24
C ALA A 90 -5.21 -11.82 6.66
N SER A 91 -3.88 -11.76 6.82
CA SER A 91 -3.17 -10.52 7.14
C SER A 91 -3.27 -9.48 6.02
N ASP A 92 -3.10 -9.89 4.76
CA ASP A 92 -3.21 -9.02 3.58
C ASP A 92 -4.62 -8.44 3.46
N ASN A 93 -5.65 -9.29 3.56
CA ASN A 93 -7.04 -8.87 3.56
C ASN A 93 -7.33 -7.87 4.69
N LEU A 94 -6.83 -8.10 5.91
CA LEU A 94 -6.99 -7.17 7.03
C LEU A 94 -6.34 -5.82 6.75
N GLY A 95 -5.14 -5.81 6.17
CA GLY A 95 -4.45 -4.59 5.73
C GLY A 95 -5.27 -3.81 4.70
N PHE A 96 -5.78 -4.51 3.69
CA PHE A 96 -6.64 -3.94 2.66
C PHE A 96 -7.93 -3.33 3.23
N TYR A 97 -8.62 -4.03 4.14
CA TYR A 97 -9.82 -3.49 4.80
C TYR A 97 -9.54 -2.26 5.64
N ARG A 98 -8.40 -2.20 6.35
CA ARG A 98 -7.99 -1.01 7.10
C ARG A 98 -7.76 0.19 6.18
N GLN A 99 -7.11 -0.02 5.04
CA GLN A 99 -6.92 1.04 4.04
C GLN A 99 -8.24 1.55 3.48
N LEU A 100 -9.19 0.65 3.17
CA LEU A 100 -10.53 1.03 2.74
C LEU A 100 -11.28 1.85 3.80
N GLN A 101 -11.18 1.46 5.08
CA GLN A 101 -11.78 2.22 6.18
C GLN A 101 -11.16 3.61 6.34
N GLN A 102 -9.83 3.72 6.23
CA GLN A 102 -9.13 5.01 6.26
C GLN A 102 -9.55 5.90 5.09
N LEU A 103 -9.66 5.34 3.88
CA LEU A 103 -10.12 6.07 2.70
C LEU A 103 -11.54 6.61 2.88
N GLU A 104 -12.45 5.80 3.43
CA GLU A 104 -13.82 6.22 3.74
C GLU A 104 -13.84 7.31 4.83
N GLN A 105 -13.01 7.20 5.87
CA GLN A 105 -12.87 8.23 6.89
C GLN A 105 -12.34 9.56 6.31
N ASN A 106 -11.30 9.49 5.50
CA ASN A 106 -10.71 10.65 4.84
C ASN A 106 -11.71 11.33 3.91
N LYS A 107 -12.54 10.55 3.20
CA LYS A 107 -13.62 11.07 2.37
C LYS A 107 -14.64 11.86 3.19
N ARG A 108 -15.08 11.34 4.34
CA ARG A 108 -16.01 12.05 5.25
C ARG A 108 -15.40 13.34 5.81
N GLN A 109 -14.12 13.31 6.16
CA GLN A 109 -13.40 14.51 6.61
C GLN A 109 -13.33 15.55 5.50
N LEU A 110 -12.99 15.14 4.28
CA LEU A 110 -12.97 16.03 3.11
C LEU A 110 -14.34 16.67 2.85
N GLU A 111 -15.42 15.89 2.89
CA GLU A 111 -16.78 16.41 2.78
C GLU A 111 -17.11 17.44 3.88
N GLY A 112 -16.62 17.22 5.11
CA GLY A 112 -16.72 18.18 6.21
C GLY A 112 -15.96 19.48 5.93
N PHE A 113 -14.72 19.39 5.45
CA PHE A 113 -13.91 20.55 5.06
C PHE A 113 -14.56 21.36 3.95
N CYS A 114 -15.08 20.72 2.90
CA CYS A 114 -15.78 21.41 1.82
C CYS A 114 -17.02 22.20 2.32
N LYS A 115 -17.76 21.66 3.29
CA LYS A 115 -18.90 22.37 3.90
C LYS A 115 -18.45 23.60 4.70
N MET A 116 -17.39 23.45 5.50
CA MET A 116 -16.83 24.57 6.28
C MET A 116 -16.27 25.67 5.37
N GLU A 117 -15.57 25.29 4.29
CA GLU A 117 -15.07 26.22 3.28
C GLU A 117 -16.22 27.01 2.63
N ALA A 118 -17.30 26.33 2.24
CA ALA A 118 -18.48 27.00 1.67
C ALA A 118 -19.10 28.03 2.65
N GLN A 119 -19.21 27.68 3.93
CA GLN A 119 -19.72 28.60 4.96
C GLN A 119 -18.81 29.81 5.20
N LEU A 120 -17.48 29.59 5.24
CA LEU A 120 -16.51 30.67 5.37
C LEU A 120 -16.56 31.60 4.16
N ASN A 121 -16.62 31.06 2.95
CA ASN A 121 -16.75 31.84 1.73
C ASN A 121 -18.03 32.68 1.73
N GLN A 122 -19.16 32.13 2.19
CA GLN A 122 -20.40 32.89 2.34
C GLN A 122 -20.24 34.06 3.32
N LYS A 123 -19.65 33.83 4.50
CA LYS A 123 -19.39 34.90 5.49
C LYS A 123 -18.45 35.98 4.95
N VAL A 124 -17.41 35.59 4.19
CA VAL A 124 -16.51 36.53 3.54
C VAL A 124 -17.26 37.43 2.55
N VAL A 125 -18.21 36.89 1.79
CA VAL A 125 -19.05 37.68 0.88
C VAL A 125 -19.95 38.65 1.64
N GLU A 126 -20.59 38.20 2.72
CA GLU A 126 -21.46 39.02 3.57
C GLU A 126 -20.68 40.16 4.25
N GLU A 127 -19.52 39.88 4.83
CA GLU A 127 -18.67 40.90 5.46
C GLU A 127 -18.09 41.87 4.43
N LYS A 128 -17.74 41.41 3.22
CA LYS A 128 -17.34 42.32 2.13
C LYS A 128 -18.47 43.29 1.76
N LYS A 129 -19.72 42.83 1.71
CA LYS A 129 -20.89 43.67 1.47
C LYS A 129 -21.08 44.69 2.60
N ARG A 130 -21.00 44.25 3.86
CA ARG A 130 -21.11 45.12 5.04
C ARG A 130 -20.02 46.19 5.08
N ILE A 131 -18.78 45.83 4.78
CA ILE A 131 -17.65 46.77 4.68
C ILE A 131 -17.93 47.80 3.57
N ALA A 132 -18.48 47.39 2.43
CA ALA A 132 -18.84 48.32 1.37
C ALA A 132 -19.93 49.31 1.81
N GLU A 133 -20.98 48.86 2.49
CA GLU A 133 -22.05 49.71 3.04
C GLU A 133 -21.53 50.69 4.12
N LEU A 134 -20.64 50.24 5.00
CA LEU A 134 -20.02 51.12 5.99
C LEU A 134 -19.13 52.18 5.31
N ARG A 135 -18.39 51.80 4.27
CA ARG A 135 -17.58 52.74 3.49
C ARG A 135 -18.43 53.81 2.81
N THR A 136 -19.60 53.46 2.25
CA THR A 136 -20.51 54.45 1.66
C THR A 136 -21.12 55.37 2.71
N TYR A 137 -21.50 54.82 3.88
CA TYR A 137 -22.01 55.60 5.01
C TYR A 137 -20.98 56.60 5.56
N ILE A 138 -19.73 56.16 5.77
CA ILE A 138 -18.63 57.04 6.21
C ILE A 138 -18.43 58.16 5.19
N ALA A 139 -18.34 57.84 3.90
CA ALA A 139 -18.16 58.84 2.84
C ALA A 139 -19.32 59.88 2.79
N TYR A 140 -20.56 59.45 3.04
CA TYR A 140 -21.72 60.35 3.13
C TYR A 140 -21.56 61.35 4.28
N HIS A 141 -21.23 60.87 5.49
CA HIS A 141 -21.08 61.72 6.67
C HIS A 141 -19.86 62.65 6.59
N GLU A 142 -18.74 62.17 6.04
CA GLU A 142 -17.56 63.01 5.79
C GLU A 142 -17.87 64.15 4.81
N ASN A 143 -18.63 63.87 3.75
CA ASN A 143 -19.06 64.90 2.79
C ASN A 143 -20.04 65.90 3.43
N ALA A 144 -20.99 65.45 4.25
CA ALA A 144 -21.90 66.33 4.98
C ALA A 144 -21.13 67.25 5.94
N GLN A 145 -20.17 66.71 6.69
CA GLN A 145 -19.31 67.51 7.57
C GLN A 145 -18.47 68.54 6.81
N ARG A 146 -17.93 68.17 5.64
CA ARG A 146 -17.21 69.11 4.75
C ARG A 146 -18.12 70.24 4.26
N MET A 147 -19.38 69.96 3.92
CA MET A 147 -20.35 70.98 3.49
C MET A 147 -20.71 71.93 4.64
N THR A 148 -20.93 71.41 5.85
CA THR A 148 -21.22 72.22 7.05
C THR A 148 -20.03 73.12 7.40
N ARG A 149 -18.79 72.58 7.39
CA ARG A 149 -17.57 73.38 7.61
C ARG A 149 -17.37 74.48 6.57
N ARG A 150 -17.69 74.22 5.30
CA ARG A 150 -17.64 75.24 4.22
C ARG A 150 -18.67 76.35 4.42
N ARG A 151 -19.87 76.04 4.94
CA ARG A 151 -20.88 77.07 5.29
C ARG A 151 -20.45 77.94 6.46
N HIS A 152 -19.89 77.35 7.53
CA HIS A 152 -19.38 78.13 8.66
C HIS A 152 -18.16 78.99 8.26
N SER A 153 -17.28 78.49 7.39
CA SER A 153 -16.11 79.27 6.91
C SER A 153 -16.47 80.41 5.95
N ALA A 154 -17.71 80.47 5.43
CA ALA A 154 -18.16 81.56 4.57
C ALA A 154 -18.77 82.74 5.36
N GLY A 155 -19.09 82.55 6.65
CA GLY A 155 -19.76 83.56 7.49
C GLY A 155 -18.85 84.31 8.48
N GLU A 156 -17.62 83.85 8.71
CA GLU A 156 -16.71 84.45 9.68
C GLU A 156 -15.45 84.99 8.98
N ARG A 157 -15.54 86.23 8.49
CA ARG A 157 -14.38 87.04 8.11
C ARG A 157 -14.35 88.34 8.93
N PHE A 158 -14.19 88.27 10.25
CA PHE A 158 -13.64 89.38 11.03
C PHE A 158 -12.93 88.86 12.31
N HIS A 159 -11.62 89.10 12.34
CA HIS A 159 -10.68 89.21 13.47
C HIS A 159 -10.28 87.98 14.33
N THR A 160 -9.00 87.63 14.13
CA THR A 160 -7.97 86.92 14.92
C THR A 160 -7.59 87.59 16.26
N PRO A 161 -6.69 87.04 17.13
CA PRO A 161 -6.02 85.72 17.15
C PRO A 161 -5.89 85.03 18.56
N GLU A 162 -5.29 83.83 18.57
CA GLU A 162 -4.35 83.32 19.59
C GLU A 162 -4.89 82.79 20.94
N PHE A 163 -5.04 81.46 21.05
CA PHE A 163 -4.43 80.72 22.17
C PHE A 163 -4.17 79.25 21.79
N LYS A 164 -2.99 78.77 22.19
CA LYS A 164 -2.43 77.43 21.99
C LYS A 164 -3.18 76.41 22.85
N GLU A 165 -3.40 75.20 22.33
CA GLU A 165 -3.06 73.97 23.08
C GLU A 165 -3.20 72.73 22.18
N ALA A 166 -2.13 71.95 22.19
CA ALA A 166 -1.89 70.77 21.38
C ALA A 166 -2.37 69.52 22.13
N TRP A 167 -3.20 68.69 21.50
CA TRP A 167 -3.31 67.27 21.85
C TRP A 167 -3.35 66.43 20.57
N ASN A 168 -2.16 65.97 20.20
CA ASN A 168 -1.95 64.91 19.24
C ASN A 168 -2.41 63.59 19.87
N THR A 169 -3.41 62.94 19.29
CA THR A 169 -3.63 61.50 19.52
C THR A 169 -3.72 60.81 18.16
N SER A 170 -2.55 60.64 17.56
CA SER A 170 -2.33 59.67 16.48
C SER A 170 -2.50 58.26 17.04
N ILE A 171 -3.68 57.67 16.85
CA ILE A 171 -3.86 56.22 16.98
C ILE A 171 -3.41 55.61 15.66
N SER A 172 -2.11 55.34 15.58
CA SER A 172 -1.53 54.42 14.61
C SER A 172 -1.82 53.01 15.12
N THR A 173 -2.77 52.31 14.50
CA THR A 173 -2.87 50.86 14.63
C THR A 173 -1.77 50.26 13.76
N SER A 174 -0.57 50.18 14.34
CA SER A 174 0.53 49.41 13.78
C SER A 174 0.21 47.92 13.91
N ASP A 175 0.28 47.22 12.77
CA ASP A 175 0.37 45.78 12.66
C ASP A 175 1.43 45.23 13.64
N LYS A 176 1.00 44.33 14.52
CA LYS A 176 1.89 43.43 15.25
C LYS A 176 1.33 42.02 15.15
N SER A 177 1.72 41.34 14.07
CA SER A 177 1.84 39.88 14.10
C SER A 177 2.84 39.48 15.20
N PRO A 178 2.50 38.53 16.08
CA PRO A 178 3.50 37.82 16.86
C PRO A 178 4.03 36.67 15.98
N SER A 179 5.24 36.85 15.47
CA SER A 179 6.14 35.74 15.19
C SER A 179 6.71 35.20 16.51
N ASP A 180 7.22 33.97 16.42
CA ASP A 180 8.20 33.34 17.32
C ASP A 180 7.63 32.67 18.59
N MET A 181 7.92 31.41 18.93
CA MET A 181 8.90 30.41 18.44
C MET A 181 8.65 29.09 19.27
N PRO A 182 9.44 27.99 19.20
CA PRO A 182 9.07 26.76 18.48
C PRO A 182 9.15 25.48 19.36
N SER A 183 9.19 24.31 18.70
CA SER A 183 9.69 22.98 19.14
C SER A 183 8.61 21.95 19.51
N ASP A 184 8.37 20.95 18.65
CA ASP A 184 9.12 19.69 18.80
C ASP A 184 9.07 18.83 17.52
N SER A 185 10.19 18.14 17.36
CA SER A 185 10.72 17.25 16.37
C SER A 185 9.83 16.10 15.86
N SER A 186 9.98 15.78 14.56
CA SER A 186 10.38 14.45 14.01
C SER A 186 9.96 14.32 12.53
N ARG A 187 10.88 14.56 11.57
CA ARG A 187 11.63 13.53 10.77
C ARG A 187 10.72 12.71 9.84
N ARG A 188 10.88 12.56 8.51
CA ARG A 188 11.94 12.73 7.47
C ARG A 188 11.20 12.67 6.10
N SER A 189 11.34 13.62 5.18
CA SER A 189 12.28 13.63 4.03
C SER A 189 12.19 12.42 3.08
N ALA A 190 11.70 12.64 1.85
CA ALA A 190 12.54 12.63 0.64
C ALA A 190 11.66 12.69 -0.63
N ASP A 191 11.99 13.67 -1.49
CA ASP A 191 11.57 13.82 -2.87
C ASP A 191 11.77 12.55 -3.70
N LEU A 192 10.97 12.37 -4.75
CA LEU A 192 11.47 12.26 -6.13
C LEU A 192 10.34 12.01 -7.14
N ASP A 193 10.38 12.86 -8.15
CA ASP A 193 9.84 12.75 -9.49
C ASP A 193 9.82 11.34 -10.11
N THR A 194 8.98 11.25 -11.15
CA THR A 194 9.20 10.49 -12.41
C THR A 194 8.27 9.29 -12.63
N GLN A 195 7.32 9.54 -13.54
CA GLN A 195 6.83 8.69 -14.63
C GLN A 195 6.66 7.18 -14.44
N SER A 196 5.53 6.74 -15.01
CA SER A 196 5.32 5.45 -15.65
C SER A 196 5.04 4.29 -14.71
N THR A 197 3.75 3.96 -14.55
CA THR A 197 3.34 2.57 -14.76
C THR A 197 1.86 2.49 -15.15
N ARG A 198 1.66 2.06 -16.40
CA ARG A 198 0.54 1.28 -16.94
C ARG A 198 -0.59 0.94 -15.97
N ARG A 199 -1.78 1.46 -16.30
CA ARG A 199 -3.07 0.78 -16.12
C ARG A 199 -2.94 -0.72 -16.41
N ARG A 200 -3.06 -1.56 -15.39
CA ARG A 200 -3.58 -2.92 -15.52
C ARG A 200 -4.93 -2.97 -14.81
N SER A 201 -5.98 -2.85 -15.59
CA SER A 201 -7.31 -3.34 -15.23
C SER A 201 -7.22 -4.85 -15.18
N PHE A 202 -7.37 -5.44 -14.00
CA PHE A 202 -7.77 -6.83 -13.87
C PHE A 202 -9.27 -6.84 -13.62
N GLY A 203 -9.96 -7.48 -14.56
CA GLY A 203 -11.40 -7.58 -14.62
C GLY A 203 -11.97 -8.32 -13.42
N SER A 204 -13.17 -7.89 -13.10
CA SER A 204 -14.24 -8.62 -12.47
C SER A 204 -14.27 -10.10 -12.84
N ASP A 205 -14.19 -10.97 -11.84
CA ASP A 205 -14.93 -12.25 -11.82
C ASP A 205 -14.98 -12.78 -10.37
N THR A 206 -15.91 -12.22 -9.58
CA THR A 206 -16.41 -12.88 -8.38
C THR A 206 -17.67 -13.65 -8.74
N LYS A 207 -17.50 -14.90 -9.17
CA LYS A 207 -18.54 -15.92 -9.17
C LYS A 207 -18.10 -17.08 -8.28
N GLY A 208 -18.78 -17.21 -7.15
CA GLY A 208 -19.13 -18.49 -6.52
C GLY A 208 -18.01 -19.32 -5.93
N PHE A 209 -17.82 -19.21 -4.61
CA PHE A 209 -17.47 -20.37 -3.78
C PHE A 209 -18.14 -20.21 -2.40
N ARG A 210 -19.33 -20.78 -2.25
CA ARG A 210 -19.83 -21.29 -0.97
C ARG A 210 -19.43 -22.76 -0.91
N LEU A 211 -18.74 -23.14 0.16
CA LEU A 211 -18.85 -24.47 0.76
C LEU A 211 -20.04 -24.44 1.72
#